data_AF-A0A6N6S3I6-F1
#
_entry.id   AF-A0A6N6S3I6-F1
#
_cell.length_a   1.000
_cell.length_b   1.000
_cell.length_c   1.000
_cell.angle_alpha   90.00
_cell.angle_beta   90.00
_cell.angle_gamma   90.00
#
_symmetry.space_group_name_H-M   'P 1'
#
loop_
_entity.id
_entity.type
_entity.pdbx_description
1 polymer ?
#
loop_
_entity_poly.entity_id
_entity_poly.type
_entity_poly.pdbx_seq_one_letter_code
_entity_poly.pdbx_strand_id
1 'polypeptide(L)' 'MKLPVEEANLFFKLMWGLQFFINQQCQILPGIKSANEYADLPVTEKLKVRDKLWKSPNLIDAYAEKNPTVCQLRNWI' A
#
# COMPACT_ATOMS: atom_id res chain seq x y z
N MET A 1 -16.49 11.22 -8.96
CA MET A 1 -16.97 9.84 -9.16
C MET A 1 -16.94 9.12 -7.82
N LYS A 2 -17.98 8.33 -7.49
CA LYS A 2 -17.98 7.40 -6.36
C LYS A 2 -17.77 6.00 -6.93
N LEU A 3 -16.79 5.25 -6.40
CA LEU A 3 -16.60 3.85 -6.75
C LEU A 3 -17.70 2.99 -6.10
N PRO A 4 -18.08 1.85 -6.71
CA PRO A 4 -18.80 0.79 -6.02
C PRO A 4 -18.09 0.39 -4.72
N VAL A 5 -18.84 -0.12 -3.74
CA VAL A 5 -18.30 -0.45 -2.41
C VAL A 5 -17.21 -1.50 -2.51
N GLU A 6 -17.38 -2.47 -3.40
CA GLU A 6 -16.44 -3.56 -3.66
C GLU A 6 -15.10 -3.03 -4.19
N GLU A 7 -15.17 -2.11 -5.15
CA GLU A 7 -13.99 -1.45 -5.73
C GLU A 7 -13.29 -0.54 -4.72
N ALA A 8 -14.05 0.21 -3.92
CA ALA A 8 -13.51 1.03 -2.84
C ALA A 8 -12.79 0.16 -1.79
N ASN A 9 -13.41 -0.95 -1.38
CA ASN A 9 -12.80 -1.89 -0.42
C ASN A 9 -11.51 -2.49 -0.98
N LEU A 10 -11.51 -2.87 -2.26
CA LEU A 10 -10.32 -3.37 -2.93
C LEU A 10 -9.22 -2.31 -2.97
N PHE A 11 -9.56 -1.07 -3.34
CA PHE A 11 -8.63 0.05 -3.33
C PHE A 11 -7.97 0.23 -1.96
N PHE A 12 -8.75 0.29 -0.88
CA PHE A 12 -8.20 0.46 0.47
C PHE A 12 -7.30 -0.72 0.87
N LYS A 13 -7.73 -1.96 0.57
CA LYS A 13 -6.91 -3.15 0.84
C LYS A 13 -5.55 -3.08 0.13
N LEU A 14 -5.54 -2.72 -1.15
CA LEU A 14 -4.31 -2.61 -1.94
C LEU A 14 -3.43 -1.45 -1.48
N MET A 15 -4.03 -0.28 -1.23
CA MET A 15 -3.31 0.90 -0.78
C MET A 15 -2.62 0.66 0.57
N TRP A 16 -3.33 0.08 1.54
CA TRP A 16 -2.75 -0.22 2.85
C TRP A 16 -1.73 -1.34 2.78
N GLY A 17 -1.98 -2.37 1.97
CA GLY A 17 -1.01 -3.44 1.72
C GLY A 17 0.30 -2.92 1.13
N LEU A 18 0.23 -2.07 0.11
CA LEU A 18 1.40 -1.45 -0.52
C LEU A 18 2.17 -0.58 0.46
N GLN A 19 1.50 0.33 1.18
CA GLN A 19 2.18 1.21 2.12
C GLN A 19 2.81 0.44 3.29
N PHE A 20 2.13 -0.59 3.80
CA PHE A 20 2.72 -1.46 4.82
C PHE A 20 3.94 -2.23 4.30
N PHE A 21 3.88 -2.76 3.08
CA PHE A 21 5.03 -3.39 2.43
C PHE A 21 6.23 -2.44 2.34
N ILE A 22 6.01 -1.21 1.89
CA ILE A 22 7.05 -0.16 1.82
C ILE A 22 7.61 0.13 3.22
N ASN A 23 6.75 0.24 4.22
CA ASN A 23 7.16 0.42 5.60
C ASN A 23 8.10 -0.71 6.06
N GLN A 24 7.78 -1.97 5.72
CA GLN A 24 8.64 -3.11 6.05
C GLN A 24 9.97 -3.07 5.30
N GLN A 25 9.97 -2.76 4.00
CA GLN A 25 11.21 -2.71 3.21
C GLN A 25 12.16 -1.59 3.65
N CYS A 26 11.61 -0.45 4.09
CA CYS A 26 12.38 0.74 4.43
C CYS A 26 12.52 1.00 5.93
N GLN A 27 11.90 0.16 6.77
CA GLN A 27 11.90 0.24 8.23
C GLN A 27 11.54 1.64 8.78
N ILE A 28 10.58 2.33 8.16
CA ILE A 28 10.23 3.73 8.50
C ILE A 28 9.55 3.79 9.87
N LEU A 29 8.65 2.83 10.15
CA LEU A 29 7.89 2.67 11.39
C LEU A 29 8.10 1.23 11.90
N PRO A 30 9.20 0.94 12.62
CA PRO A 30 9.64 -0.43 12.93
C PRO A 30 8.77 -1.17 13.96
N GLY A 31 7.77 -0.52 14.55
CA GLY A 31 6.85 -1.14 15.51
C GLY A 31 5.61 -1.79 14.89
N ILE A 32 5.33 -1.50 13.61
CA ILE A 32 4.06 -1.88 12.96
C ILE A 32 4.15 -3.28 12.38
N LYS A 33 3.23 -4.15 12.78
CA LYS A 33 3.25 -5.59 12.48
C LYS A 33 2.23 -6.02 11.44
N SER A 34 1.25 -5.18 11.12
CA SER A 34 0.23 -5.51 10.12
C SER A 34 -0.22 -4.30 9.31
N ALA A 35 -0.82 -4.57 8.15
CA ALA A 35 -1.44 -3.54 7.32
C ALA A 35 -2.65 -2.87 7.99
N ASN A 36 -3.39 -3.58 8.85
CA ASN A 36 -4.50 -3.01 9.61
C ASN A 36 -3.98 -2.03 10.67
N GLU A 37 -2.96 -2.44 11.43
CA GLU A 37 -2.30 -1.55 12.40
C GLU A 37 -1.71 -0.31 11.70
N TYR A 38 -1.12 -0.49 10.52
CA TYR A 38 -0.68 0.63 9.69
C TYR A 38 -1.83 1.54 9.25
N ALA A 39 -2.98 0.96 8.87
CA ALA A 39 -4.17 1.69 8.44
C ALA A 39 -4.81 2.52 9.56
N ASP A 40 -4.58 2.17 10.83
CA ASP A 40 -5.09 2.93 11.98
C ASP A 40 -4.17 4.10 12.38
N LEU A 41 -2.98 4.21 11.79
CA LEU A 41 -2.05 5.28 12.12
C LEU A 41 -2.56 6.68 11.73
N PRO A 42 -2.12 7.73 12.45
CA PRO A 42 -2.33 9.11 12.03
C PRO A 42 -1.80 9.34 10.61
N VAL A 43 -2.49 10.21 9.85
CA VAL A 43 -2.08 10.55 8.48
C VAL A 43 -0.66 11.10 8.44
N THR A 44 -0.23 11.85 9.45
CA THR A 44 1.12 12.41 9.57
C THR A 44 2.23 11.36 9.57
N GLU A 45 1.99 10.19 10.20
CA GLU A 45 2.95 9.08 10.18
C GLU A 45 2.96 8.38 8.81
N LYS A 46 1.78 8.21 8.20
CA LYS A 46 1.64 7.62 6.86
C LYS A 46 2.29 8.46 5.75
N LEU A 47 2.38 9.79 5.93
CA LEU A 47 3.04 10.67 4.96
C LEU A 47 4.51 10.28 4.72
N LYS A 48 5.23 9.86 5.76
CA LYS A 48 6.64 9.44 5.63
C LYS A 48 6.81 8.27 4.66
N VAL A 49 5.89 7.31 4.72
CA VAL A 49 5.87 6.14 3.84
C VAL A 49 5.46 6.54 2.41
N ARG A 50 4.47 7.43 2.28
CA ARG A 50 4.05 7.98 0.98
C ARG A 50 5.18 8.75 0.29
N ASP A 51 5.93 9.56 1.02
CA ASP A 51 7.09 10.28 0.49
C ASP A 51 8.15 9.32 -0.04
N LYS A 52 8.35 8.18 0.64
CA LYS A 52 9.26 7.14 0.16
C LYS A 52 8.77 6.51 -1.15
N LEU A 53 7.47 6.25 -1.27
CA LEU A 53 6.87 5.77 -2.51
C LEU A 53 7.10 6.75 -3.66
N TRP A 54 6.86 8.05 -3.45
CA TRP A 54 7.09 9.08 -4.47
C TRP A 54 8.54 9.14 -4.94
N LYS A 55 9.50 8.92 -4.04
CA LYS A 55 10.94 8.89 -4.37
C LYS A 55 11.39 7.57 -5.00
N SER A 56 10.58 6.51 -4.93
CA SER A 56 10.96 5.16 -5.36
C SER A 56 9.73 4.40 -5.90
N PRO A 57 9.19 4.81 -7.07
CA PRO A 57 7.97 4.23 -7.63
C PRO A 57 8.11 2.74 -7.99
N ASN A 58 9.33 2.26 -8.22
CA ASN A 58 9.66 0.84 -8.44
C ASN A 58 9.27 -0.09 -7.28
N LEU A 59 8.98 0.47 -6.09
CA LEU A 59 8.43 -0.29 -4.97
C LEU A 59 7.04 -0.85 -5.26
N ILE A 60 6.30 -0.26 -6.21
CA ILE A 60 5.01 -0.79 -6.68
C ILE A 60 5.24 -2.11 -7.42
N ASP A 61 6.21 -2.15 -8.33
CA ASP A 61 6.54 -3.37 -9.08
C ASP A 61 7.03 -4.48 -8.13
N ALA A 62 7.91 -4.14 -7.18
CA ALA A 62 8.37 -5.07 -6.17
C ALA A 62 7.24 -5.62 -5.27
N TYR A 63 6.24 -4.79 -4.98
CA TYR A 63 5.03 -5.22 -4.26
C TYR A 63 4.18 -6.18 -5.10
N ALA A 64 3.98 -5.82 -6.37
CA ALA A 64 3.24 -6.62 -7.35
C ALA A 64 3.85 -8.00 -7.59
N GLU A 65 5.18 -8.09 -7.71
CA GLU A 65 5.90 -9.37 -7.87
C GLU A 65 5.72 -10.29 -6.67
N LYS A 66 5.77 -9.74 -5.45
CA LYS A 66 5.60 -10.52 -4.21
C LYS A 66 4.15 -10.85 -3.89
N ASN A 67 3.19 -10.16 -4.53
CA ASN A 67 1.77 -10.35 -4.32
C ASN A 67 1.07 -10.54 -5.67
N PRO A 68 1.29 -11.67 -6.37
CA PRO A 68 0.84 -11.87 -7.74
C PRO A 68 -0.69 -11.80 -7.92
N THR A 69 -1.47 -12.04 -6.85
CA THR A 69 -2.93 -11.85 -6.85
C THR A 69 -3.36 -10.38 -6.98
N VAL A 70 -2.47 -9.43 -6.64
CA VAL A 70 -2.68 -7.99 -6.88
C VAL A 70 -2.60 -7.68 -8.38
N CYS A 71 -1.74 -8.38 -9.11
CA CYS A 71 -1.57 -8.21 -10.56
C CYS A 71 -2.67 -8.88 -11.40
N GLN A 72 -3.43 -9.83 -10.88
CA GLN A 72 -4.58 -10.42 -11.58
C GLN A 72 -5.71 -9.42 -11.82
N LEU A 73 -5.62 -8.21 -11.27
CA LEU A 73 -6.52 -7.09 -11.50
C LEU A 73 -6.07 -6.18 -12.67
N ARG A 74 -4.95 -6.49 -13.35
CA ARG A 74 -4.35 -5.70 -14.46
C ARG A 74 -5.13 -5.66 -15.78
N ASN A 75 -6.41 -6.06 -15.84
CA ASN A 75 -7.23 -5.92 -17.05
C ASN A 75 -7.77 -4.49 -17.27
N TRP A 76 -7.06 -3.45 -16.82
CA TRP A 76 -7.49 -2.05 -16.88
C TRP A 76 -6.36 -1.10 -17.28
N ILE A 77 -5.62 -1.45 -18.34
CA ILE A 77 -4.90 -0.49 -19.19
C ILE A 77 -5.29 -0.78 -20.63
#